data_AF-A0A1B6M9Q5-F1
#
_entry.id   AF-A0A1B6M9Q5-F1
#
_cell.length_a   1.000
_cell.length_b   1.000
_cell.length_c   1.000
_cell.angle_alpha   90.00
_cell.angle_beta   90.00
_cell.angle_gamma   90.00
#
_symmetry.space_group_name_H-M   'P 1'
#
loop_
_entity.id
_entity.type
_entity.pdbx_description
1 polymer ?
#
loop_
_entity_poly.entity_id
_entity_poly.type
_entity_poly.pdbx_seq_one_letter_code
_entity_poly.pdbx_strand_id
1 'polypeptide(L)'
;MKVVPHFVFIIVVNVVCIQSIPVGKFLSILDKSLVYQLTHPTTNVNSVRFLIEDLRAYKENLLRITKRVGMGRGYVMEHAKNLSLSRTPTFLENDIDFGRLQKSFNLSESQVADIKILISQINVNWDEFLKVSNSTELRSDAHELPFFLIEKAGNNIAEYIAKPTRNVTAKLFTDLSNYYYGLGKLLKLFKDNQNDMFEKCRTMYDQEKPVFLRRYVNFMQLKNSFQMDDMQCVDFKRWISKILFRWKIFMGFYESNKNLTSQPNLNNYNQMVSLDNELRDTMSNPIPEKFKKFTDLLDSFFQTLGLILRNNYPFREDIINHVAATYMNGPPLFLRKYINFKHLKDSFILNEESFYQLRKKIFNIKNRWERLNIVAKSQALRADITLKNETNETTNRTL
;
A
#
# COMPACT_ATOMS: atom_id res chain seq x y z
N MET A 1 12.27 4.34 45.32
CA MET A 1 13.13 4.08 44.15
C MET A 1 12.24 3.62 42.99
N LYS A 2 12.06 4.45 41.96
CA LYS A 2 11.29 4.09 40.76
C LYS A 2 12.28 3.67 39.68
N VAL A 3 12.43 2.37 39.48
CA VAL A 3 13.25 1.79 38.40
C VAL A 3 12.60 2.16 37.06
N VAL A 4 13.41 2.74 36.19
CA VAL A 4 13.00 3.50 35.01
C VAL A 4 12.41 2.57 33.92
N PRO A 5 11.20 2.82 33.39
CA PRO A 5 10.58 2.01 32.33
C PRO A 5 11.25 2.10 30.95
N HIS A 6 12.34 2.88 30.80
CA HIS A 6 13.13 2.96 29.57
C HIS A 6 13.94 1.67 29.29
N PHE A 7 14.28 0.92 30.34
CA PHE A 7 15.28 -0.15 30.25
C PHE A 7 14.79 -1.40 29.47
N VAL A 8 13.48 -1.64 29.46
CA VAL A 8 12.87 -2.78 28.74
C VAL A 8 12.60 -2.43 27.27
N PHE A 9 12.56 -1.15 26.92
CA PHE A 9 12.23 -0.70 25.55
C PHE A 9 13.38 -0.96 24.56
N ILE A 10 14.64 -0.94 25.02
CA ILE A 10 15.83 -1.02 24.13
C ILE A 10 16.14 -2.48 23.73
N ILE A 11 15.98 -3.45 24.64
CA ILE A 11 16.27 -4.87 24.34
C ILE A 11 15.22 -5.48 23.39
N VAL A 12 13.94 -5.12 23.55
CA VAL A 12 12.86 -5.56 22.64
C VAL A 12 13.02 -4.95 21.25
N VAL A 13 13.57 -3.73 21.16
CA VAL A 13 13.85 -3.07 19.88
C VAL A 13 15.04 -3.71 19.15
N ASN A 14 16.01 -4.28 19.87
CA ASN A 14 17.25 -4.84 19.30
C ASN A 14 17.06 -6.21 18.60
N VAL A 15 16.03 -7.00 18.93
CA VAL A 15 15.89 -8.36 18.38
C VAL A 15 14.73 -8.49 17.38
N VAL A 16 13.72 -7.62 17.43
CA VAL A 16 12.50 -7.77 16.60
C VAL A 16 12.14 -6.52 15.77
N CYS A 17 12.65 -5.32 16.10
CA CYS A 17 12.14 -4.06 15.53
C CYS A 17 13.07 -3.30 14.55
N ILE A 18 14.25 -3.85 14.21
CA ILE A 18 15.29 -3.17 13.39
C ILE A 18 14.85 -2.89 11.92
N GLN A 19 13.67 -3.35 11.51
CA GLN A 19 13.13 -3.06 10.16
C GLN A 19 12.08 -1.94 10.12
N SER A 20 11.55 -1.48 11.26
CA SER A 20 10.38 -0.58 11.30
C SER A 20 10.70 0.83 11.82
N ILE A 21 11.86 1.05 12.44
CA ILE A 21 12.30 2.38 12.91
C ILE A 21 13.15 3.02 11.80
N PRO A 22 12.82 4.25 11.35
CA PRO A 22 13.69 4.98 10.44
C PRO A 22 15.09 5.14 11.04
N VAL A 23 16.14 4.75 10.30
CA VAL A 23 17.52 4.62 10.80
C VAL A 23 18.02 5.87 11.53
N GLY A 24 17.65 7.08 11.08
CA GLY A 24 18.03 8.31 11.78
C GLY A 24 17.36 8.52 13.14
N LYS A 25 16.11 8.07 13.33
CA LYS A 25 15.46 8.08 14.66
C LYS A 25 16.15 7.11 15.61
N PHE A 26 16.59 5.96 15.10
CA PHE A 26 17.33 4.99 15.88
C PHE A 26 18.70 5.53 16.30
N LEU A 27 19.44 6.15 15.38
CA LEU A 27 20.72 6.82 15.69
C LEU A 27 20.55 7.94 16.73
N SER A 28 19.49 8.74 16.67
CA SER A 28 19.21 9.76 17.68
C SER A 28 18.89 9.18 19.07
N ILE A 29 18.21 8.03 19.14
CA ILE A 29 17.94 7.34 20.40
C ILE A 29 19.25 6.76 20.97
N LEU A 30 20.07 6.14 20.13
CA LEU A 30 21.38 5.63 20.54
C LEU A 30 22.31 6.75 21.00
N ASP A 31 22.32 7.89 20.31
CA ASP A 31 23.10 9.07 20.69
C ASP A 31 22.75 9.52 22.12
N LYS A 32 21.46 9.64 22.44
CA LYS A 32 20.99 9.97 23.79
C LYS A 32 21.31 8.88 24.82
N SER A 33 21.21 7.61 24.45
CA SER A 33 21.58 6.47 25.30
C SER A 33 23.07 6.56 25.67
N LEU A 34 23.93 6.75 24.68
CA LEU A 34 25.38 6.85 24.84
C LEU A 34 25.77 8.06 25.70
N VAL A 35 25.19 9.24 25.44
CA VAL A 35 25.39 10.43 26.31
C VAL A 35 25.02 10.12 27.76
N TYR A 36 23.86 9.49 28.00
CA TYR A 36 23.43 9.15 29.35
C TYR A 36 24.37 8.16 30.02
N GLN A 37 24.77 7.09 29.31
CA GLN A 37 25.68 6.07 29.86
C GLN A 37 27.05 6.66 30.19
N LEU A 38 27.62 7.50 29.31
CA LEU A 38 28.91 8.13 29.51
C LEU A 38 28.90 9.16 30.65
N THR A 39 27.77 9.84 30.88
CA THR A 39 27.62 10.83 31.96
C THR A 39 27.17 10.24 33.31
N HIS A 40 26.51 9.08 33.29
CA HIS A 40 26.00 8.37 34.48
C HIS A 40 26.52 6.92 34.52
N PRO A 41 27.84 6.72 34.65
CA PRO A 41 28.43 5.40 34.65
C PRO A 41 27.94 4.58 35.85
N THR A 42 27.62 3.31 35.61
CA THR A 42 27.26 2.36 36.68
C THR A 42 28.19 1.16 36.62
N THR A 43 28.62 0.65 37.77
CA THR A 43 29.58 -0.47 37.89
C THR A 43 28.96 -1.85 37.67
N ASN A 44 27.71 -1.93 37.19
CA ASN A 44 27.04 -3.19 36.90
C ASN A 44 27.66 -3.84 35.65
N VAL A 45 28.04 -5.12 35.70
CA VAL A 45 28.61 -5.86 34.55
C VAL A 45 27.76 -5.75 33.27
N ASN A 46 26.44 -5.61 33.41
CA ASN A 46 25.56 -5.41 32.27
C ASN A 46 25.73 -4.03 31.59
N SER A 47 26.13 -2.99 32.33
CA SER A 47 26.30 -1.62 31.79
C SER A 47 27.42 -1.53 30.77
N VAL A 48 28.55 -2.23 30.99
CA VAL A 48 29.68 -2.30 30.06
C VAL A 48 29.29 -3.02 28.78
N ARG A 49 28.56 -4.13 28.91
CA ARG A 49 28.05 -4.87 27.75
C ARG A 49 27.13 -3.99 26.91
N PHE A 50 26.22 -3.26 27.56
CA PHE A 50 25.30 -2.35 26.88
C PHE A 50 26.01 -1.17 26.20
N LEU A 51 27.04 -0.60 26.83
CA LEU A 51 27.85 0.46 26.20
C LEU A 51 28.50 -0.02 24.91
N ILE A 52 29.12 -1.21 24.93
CA ILE A 52 29.76 -1.80 23.76
C ILE A 52 28.71 -2.16 22.68
N GLU A 53 27.56 -2.72 23.08
CA GLU A 53 26.45 -3.06 22.16
C GLU A 53 25.89 -1.79 21.48
N ASP A 54 25.65 -0.72 22.24
CA ASP A 54 25.14 0.55 21.71
C ASP A 54 26.15 1.22 20.78
N LEU A 55 27.45 1.21 21.11
CA LEU A 55 28.51 1.73 20.23
C LEU A 55 28.59 0.93 18.91
N ARG A 56 28.52 -0.41 18.98
CA ARG A 56 28.48 -1.26 17.77
C ARG A 56 27.25 -1.00 16.93
N ALA A 57 26.08 -0.91 17.56
CA ALA A 57 24.83 -0.62 16.89
C ALA A 57 24.86 0.76 16.23
N TYR A 58 25.44 1.76 16.88
CA TYR A 58 25.62 3.10 16.31
C TYR A 58 26.48 3.04 15.04
N LYS A 59 27.66 2.40 15.13
CA LYS A 59 28.59 2.23 14.00
C LYS A 59 27.92 1.57 12.79
N GLU A 60 27.24 0.44 12.99
CA GLU A 60 26.62 -0.32 11.91
C GLU A 60 25.46 0.44 11.25
N ASN A 61 24.65 1.15 12.04
CA ASN A 61 23.54 1.93 11.51
C ASN A 61 24.01 3.20 10.80
N LEU A 62 25.13 3.79 11.24
CA LEU A 62 25.79 4.89 10.54
C LEU A 62 26.28 4.46 9.15
N LEU A 63 27.01 3.33 9.05
CA LEU A 63 27.40 2.76 7.75
C LEU A 63 26.20 2.49 6.84
N ARG A 64 25.12 1.97 7.41
CA ARG A 64 23.89 1.66 6.68
C ARG A 64 23.19 2.91 6.14
N ILE A 65 23.18 4.01 6.91
CA ILE A 65 22.59 5.27 6.44
C ILE A 65 23.48 5.90 5.36
N THR A 66 24.81 5.94 5.55
CA THR A 66 25.78 6.45 4.56
C THR A 66 25.63 5.78 3.20
N LYS A 67 25.60 4.45 3.16
CA LYS A 67 25.39 3.69 1.92
C LYS A 67 24.07 4.04 1.23
N ARG A 68 23.00 4.26 2.02
CA ARG A 68 21.67 4.56 1.46
C ARG A 68 21.55 5.99 0.95
N VAL A 69 22.24 6.94 1.58
CA VAL A 69 22.37 8.32 1.09
C VAL A 69 23.16 8.33 -0.21
N GLY A 70 24.31 7.63 -0.28
CA GLY A 70 25.08 7.50 -1.52
C GLY A 70 24.32 6.84 -2.68
N MET A 71 23.28 6.07 -2.38
CA MET A 71 22.38 5.47 -3.38
C MET A 71 21.21 6.37 -3.79
N GLY A 72 21.10 7.61 -3.29
CA GLY A 72 20.02 8.52 -3.69
C GLY A 72 18.62 8.13 -3.18
N ARG A 73 18.51 7.30 -2.14
CA ARG A 73 17.19 6.80 -1.68
C ARG A 73 16.41 7.86 -0.87
N GLY A 74 15.38 8.45 -1.48
CA GLY A 74 14.58 9.56 -0.93
C GLY A 74 14.06 9.38 0.50
N TYR A 75 13.63 8.18 0.88
CA TYR A 75 13.12 7.87 2.23
C TYR A 75 14.15 7.97 3.36
N VAL A 76 15.44 8.00 3.03
CA VAL A 76 16.54 8.19 3.99
C VAL A 76 16.98 9.64 4.07
N MET A 77 16.67 10.43 3.05
CA MET A 77 17.19 11.79 2.88
C MET A 77 16.70 12.77 3.94
N GLU A 78 15.46 12.66 4.42
CA GLU A 78 14.96 13.53 5.50
C GLU A 78 15.70 13.28 6.83
N HIS A 79 15.94 12.01 7.14
CA HIS A 79 16.68 11.61 8.34
C HIS A 79 18.17 11.90 8.21
N ALA A 80 18.75 11.69 7.04
CA ALA A 80 20.12 12.04 6.75
C ALA A 80 20.33 13.56 6.79
N LYS A 81 19.38 14.36 6.26
CA LYS A 81 19.42 15.81 6.34
C LYS A 81 19.47 16.29 7.78
N ASN A 82 18.55 15.82 8.63
CA ASN A 82 18.57 16.17 10.05
C ASN A 82 19.87 15.73 10.75
N LEU A 83 20.39 14.55 10.41
CA LEU A 83 21.64 14.03 10.95
C LEU A 83 22.88 14.79 10.43
N SER A 84 22.85 15.32 9.21
CA SER A 84 23.92 16.15 8.62
C SER A 84 23.96 17.58 9.17
N LEU A 85 22.85 18.06 9.74
CA LEU A 85 22.80 19.37 10.42
C LEU A 85 23.50 19.33 11.78
N SER A 86 23.55 18.16 12.44
CA SER A 86 24.42 17.93 13.58
C SER A 86 25.88 17.88 13.10
N ARG A 87 26.73 18.81 13.57
CA ARG A 87 28.16 18.84 13.21
C ARG A 87 28.89 17.56 13.64
N THR A 88 28.54 17.04 14.82
CA THR A 88 29.15 15.85 15.45
C THR A 88 28.07 15.11 16.27
N PRO A 89 28.16 13.78 16.47
CA PRO A 89 27.29 13.09 17.41
C PRO A 89 27.45 13.66 18.83
N THR A 90 26.35 13.88 19.54
CA THR A 90 26.36 14.55 20.86
C THR A 90 27.24 13.79 21.87
N PHE A 91 27.27 12.46 21.80
CA PHE A 91 28.12 11.66 22.69
C PHE A 91 29.63 11.80 22.43
N LEU A 92 30.01 12.42 21.31
CA LEU A 92 31.38 12.71 20.88
C LEU A 92 31.72 14.21 20.93
N GLU A 93 30.76 15.10 21.21
CA GLU A 93 31.02 16.55 21.33
C GLU A 93 31.95 16.89 22.50
N ASN A 94 31.96 16.04 23.53
CA ASN A 94 32.92 16.12 24.62
C ASN A 94 33.95 15.00 24.43
N ASP A 95 35.24 15.36 24.38
CA ASP A 95 36.32 14.38 24.31
C ASP A 95 36.15 13.31 25.40
N ILE A 96 36.10 12.04 24.98
CA ILE A 96 35.92 10.92 25.89
C ILE A 96 37.22 10.71 26.66
N ASP A 97 37.22 11.06 27.94
CA ASP A 97 38.31 10.73 28.86
C ASP A 97 38.29 9.21 29.15
N PHE A 98 39.10 8.47 28.41
CA PHE A 98 39.24 7.03 28.56
C PHE A 98 39.79 6.60 29.93
N GLY A 99 40.58 7.45 30.59
CA GLY A 99 41.08 7.17 31.94
C GLY A 99 39.96 7.25 32.97
N ARG A 100 39.08 8.25 32.85
CA ARG A 100 37.86 8.35 33.66
C ARG A 100 36.88 7.23 33.32
N LEU A 101 36.67 6.93 32.04
CA LEU A 101 35.81 5.84 31.58
C LEU A 101 36.25 4.49 32.17
N GLN A 102 37.54 4.18 32.11
CA GLN A 102 38.12 2.95 32.65
C GLN A 102 37.81 2.80 34.13
N LYS A 103 38.02 3.87 34.92
CA LYS A 103 37.73 3.88 36.36
C LYS A 103 36.23 3.79 36.65
N SER A 104 35.41 4.54 35.92
CA SER A 104 33.96 4.64 36.15
C SER A 104 33.19 3.37 35.81
N PHE A 105 33.68 2.58 34.85
CA PHE A 105 33.07 1.32 34.42
C PHE A 105 33.84 0.07 34.86
N ASN A 106 34.95 0.23 35.60
CA ASN A 106 35.85 -0.86 36.00
C ASN A 106 36.28 -1.74 34.80
N LEU A 107 36.75 -1.09 33.73
CA LEU A 107 37.11 -1.74 32.47
C LEU A 107 38.53 -2.33 32.50
N SER A 108 38.72 -3.47 31.85
CA SER A 108 40.07 -3.97 31.52
C SER A 108 40.73 -3.08 30.47
N GLU A 109 42.07 -3.10 30.39
CA GLU A 109 42.80 -2.39 29.33
C GLU A 109 42.37 -2.82 27.93
N SER A 110 42.06 -4.10 27.74
CA SER A 110 41.53 -4.63 26.48
C SER A 110 40.16 -4.04 26.11
N GLN A 111 39.24 -3.89 27.07
CA GLN A 111 37.94 -3.28 26.84
C GLN A 111 38.06 -1.79 26.51
N VAL A 112 38.99 -1.09 27.16
CA VAL A 112 39.29 0.32 26.83
C VAL A 112 39.83 0.43 25.41
N ALA A 113 40.70 -0.48 24.98
CA ALA A 113 41.22 -0.52 23.61
C ALA A 113 40.11 -0.79 22.58
N ASP A 114 39.21 -1.75 22.84
CA ASP A 114 38.07 -2.04 21.97
C ASP A 114 37.12 -0.84 21.81
N ILE A 115 36.83 -0.15 22.92
CA ILE A 115 35.98 1.06 22.90
C ILE A 115 36.67 2.19 22.13
N LYS A 116 37.98 2.39 22.29
CA LYS A 116 38.77 3.35 21.49
C LYS A 116 38.66 3.05 20.00
N ILE A 117 38.80 1.79 19.61
CA ILE A 117 38.68 1.35 18.21
C ILE A 117 37.27 1.64 17.68
N LEU A 118 36.23 1.31 18.45
CA LEU A 118 34.84 1.57 18.05
C LEU A 118 34.56 3.06 17.86
N ILE A 119 35.00 3.92 18.78
CA ILE A 119 34.84 5.37 18.67
C ILE A 119 35.57 5.91 17.44
N SER A 120 36.82 5.48 17.20
CA SER A 120 37.58 5.86 16.02
C SER A 120 36.86 5.46 14.71
N GLN A 121 36.32 4.25 14.65
CA GLN A 121 35.52 3.80 13.51
C GLN A 121 34.23 4.60 13.33
N ILE A 122 33.57 5.01 14.42
CA ILE A 122 32.39 5.87 14.35
C ILE A 122 32.76 7.25 13.79
N ASN A 123 33.87 7.85 14.22
CA ASN A 123 34.37 9.12 13.68
C ASN A 123 34.61 9.03 12.17
N VAL A 124 35.35 8.02 11.72
CA VAL A 124 35.62 7.81 10.28
C VAL A 124 34.32 7.65 9.48
N ASN A 125 33.37 6.85 9.99
CA ASN A 125 32.09 6.63 9.32
C ASN A 125 31.21 7.90 9.33
N TRP A 126 31.37 8.76 10.32
CA TRP A 126 30.67 10.04 10.42
C TRP A 126 31.20 11.04 9.40
N ASP A 127 32.51 11.13 9.25
CA ASP A 127 33.14 11.96 8.21
C ASP A 127 32.73 11.51 6.81
N GLU A 128 32.70 10.19 6.58
CA GLU A 128 32.19 9.61 5.33
C GLU A 128 30.70 9.95 5.11
N PHE A 129 29.88 9.84 6.16
CA PHE A 129 28.47 10.22 6.12
C PHE A 129 28.29 11.69 5.73
N LEU A 130 29.02 12.61 6.35
CA LEU A 130 28.95 14.05 6.04
C LEU A 130 29.42 14.32 4.62
N LYS A 131 30.52 13.69 4.18
CA LYS A 131 31.02 13.82 2.81
C LYS A 131 29.96 13.40 1.79
N VAL A 132 29.35 12.23 1.97
CA VAL A 132 28.32 11.67 1.07
C VAL A 132 27.04 12.53 1.12
N SER A 133 26.65 13.00 2.29
CA SER A 133 25.45 13.84 2.47
C SER A 133 25.61 15.21 1.84
N ASN A 134 26.80 15.81 1.91
CA ASN A 134 27.10 17.11 1.32
C ASN A 134 27.26 17.04 -0.21
N SER A 135 27.69 15.90 -0.76
CA SER A 135 27.83 15.69 -2.21
C SER A 135 26.53 15.23 -2.90
N THR A 136 25.50 14.88 -2.12
CA THR A 136 24.21 14.44 -2.64
C THR A 136 23.20 15.57 -2.49
N GLU A 137 22.49 15.96 -3.56
CA GLU A 137 21.33 16.84 -3.40
C GLU A 137 20.30 16.13 -2.51
N LEU A 138 20.23 16.52 -1.23
CA LEU A 138 19.27 16.02 -0.26
C LEU A 138 17.86 16.55 -0.59
N ARG A 139 17.28 16.08 -1.70
CA ARG A 139 15.86 16.26 -1.99
C ARG A 139 15.10 15.25 -1.14
N SER A 140 14.65 15.73 0.02
CA SER A 140 13.73 15.00 0.89
C SER A 140 12.37 14.94 0.21
N ASP A 141 12.09 13.85 -0.50
CA ASP A 141 10.72 13.54 -0.90
C ASP A 141 10.08 12.74 0.25
N ALA A 142 9.71 13.44 1.33
CA ALA A 142 9.05 12.86 2.52
C ALA A 142 7.79 12.05 2.14
N HIS A 143 7.25 12.33 0.95
CA HIS A 143 6.15 11.60 0.34
C HIS A 143 6.52 10.19 -0.11
N GLU A 144 7.79 9.82 -0.37
CA GLU A 144 8.17 8.51 -0.92
C GLU A 144 8.23 7.37 0.12
N LEU A 145 8.52 7.66 1.39
CA LEU A 145 8.68 6.63 2.43
C LEU A 145 7.44 5.72 2.57
N PRO A 146 6.20 6.24 2.59
CA PRO A 146 5.00 5.42 2.60
C PRO A 146 4.90 4.48 1.39
N PHE A 147 5.23 4.94 0.18
CA PHE A 147 5.19 4.12 -1.04
C PHE A 147 6.21 2.99 -0.97
N PHE A 148 7.45 3.30 -0.58
CA PHE A 148 8.50 2.29 -0.41
C PHE A 148 8.12 1.21 0.61
N LEU A 149 7.55 1.59 1.75
CA LEU A 149 7.11 0.64 2.78
C LEU A 149 5.98 -0.25 2.27
N ILE A 150 5.01 0.31 1.56
CA ILE A 150 3.88 -0.42 1.00
C ILE A 150 4.36 -1.39 -0.08
N GLU A 151 5.17 -0.94 -1.02
CA GLU A 151 5.65 -1.76 -2.14
C GLU A 151 6.53 -2.91 -1.65
N LYS A 152 7.55 -2.60 -0.83
CA LYS A 152 8.47 -3.61 -0.31
C LYS A 152 7.76 -4.65 0.55
N ALA A 153 6.94 -4.19 1.51
CA ALA A 153 6.20 -5.11 2.36
C ALA A 153 5.18 -5.92 1.56
N GLY A 154 4.50 -5.30 0.59
CA GLY A 154 3.53 -5.97 -0.27
C GLY A 154 4.15 -7.11 -1.08
N ASN A 155 5.34 -6.87 -1.64
CA ASN A 155 6.10 -7.86 -2.40
C ASN A 155 6.59 -9.00 -1.50
N ASN A 156 7.16 -8.68 -0.33
CA ASN A 156 7.60 -9.69 0.63
C ASN A 156 6.45 -10.59 1.10
N ILE A 157 5.30 -9.99 1.45
CA ILE A 157 4.11 -10.76 1.87
C ILE A 157 3.65 -11.67 0.73
N ALA A 158 3.61 -11.17 -0.51
CA ALA A 158 3.23 -11.96 -1.66
C ALA A 158 4.20 -13.14 -1.92
N GLU A 159 5.49 -12.94 -1.67
CA GLU A 159 6.51 -13.99 -1.76
C GLU A 159 6.33 -15.04 -0.65
N TYR A 160 6.12 -14.61 0.60
CA TYR A 160 5.87 -15.53 1.72
C TYR A 160 4.62 -16.37 1.50
N ILE A 161 3.55 -15.78 0.96
CA ILE A 161 2.31 -16.50 0.61
C ILE A 161 2.56 -17.49 -0.53
N ALA A 162 3.41 -17.16 -1.50
CA ALA A 162 3.73 -18.06 -2.60
C ALA A 162 4.65 -19.23 -2.18
N LYS A 163 5.51 -19.02 -1.18
CA LYS A 163 6.47 -20.02 -0.66
C LYS A 163 6.46 -20.05 0.88
N PRO A 164 5.38 -20.58 1.48
CA PRO A 164 5.20 -20.58 2.93
C PRO A 164 6.19 -21.52 3.61
N THR A 165 6.94 -21.00 4.59
CA THR A 165 7.84 -21.79 5.46
C THR A 165 7.73 -21.33 6.91
N ARG A 166 8.01 -22.20 7.87
CA ARG A 166 7.91 -21.89 9.31
C ARG A 166 8.83 -20.74 9.74
N ASN A 167 9.99 -20.60 9.09
CA ASN A 167 11.00 -19.59 9.43
C ASN A 167 10.66 -18.17 8.96
N VAL A 168 9.58 -17.98 8.19
CA VAL A 168 9.18 -16.66 7.69
C VAL A 168 7.98 -16.07 8.43
N THR A 169 7.34 -16.80 9.36
CA THR A 169 6.13 -16.33 10.06
C THR A 169 6.35 -15.01 10.81
N ALA A 170 7.46 -14.86 11.55
CA ALA A 170 7.78 -13.59 12.22
C ALA A 170 8.04 -12.42 11.24
N LYS A 171 8.67 -12.72 10.09
CA LYS A 171 8.93 -11.73 9.02
C LYS A 171 7.63 -11.31 8.33
N LEU A 172 6.72 -12.27 8.10
CA LEU A 172 5.38 -12.03 7.57
C LEU A 172 4.58 -11.06 8.45
N PHE A 173 4.56 -11.26 9.77
CA PHE A 173 3.88 -10.34 10.69
C PHE A 173 4.53 -8.95 10.72
N THR A 174 5.86 -8.90 10.63
CA THR A 174 6.61 -7.64 10.53
C THR A 174 6.22 -6.88 9.26
N ASP A 175 6.16 -7.55 8.12
CA ASP A 175 5.78 -6.91 6.85
C ASP A 175 4.29 -6.55 6.79
N LEU A 176 3.39 -7.33 7.40
CA LEU A 176 1.99 -6.92 7.57
C LEU A 176 1.86 -5.63 8.39
N SER A 177 2.64 -5.50 9.46
CA SER A 177 2.69 -4.29 10.29
C SER A 177 3.27 -3.10 9.50
N ASN A 178 4.37 -3.30 8.78
CA ASN A 178 5.00 -2.27 7.93
C ASN A 178 4.04 -1.81 6.82
N TYR A 179 3.35 -2.74 6.16
CA TYR A 179 2.36 -2.43 5.13
C TYR A 179 1.20 -1.61 5.71
N TYR A 180 0.66 -2.03 6.85
CA TYR A 180 -0.39 -1.29 7.56
C TYR A 180 0.06 0.12 7.95
N TYR A 181 1.27 0.26 8.50
CA TYR A 181 1.86 1.54 8.87
C TYR A 181 2.04 2.47 7.67
N GLY A 182 2.65 1.96 6.59
CA GLY A 182 2.83 2.68 5.33
C GLY A 182 1.51 3.21 4.79
N LEU A 183 0.47 2.37 4.77
CA LEU A 183 -0.87 2.80 4.36
C LEU A 183 -1.43 3.91 5.25
N GLY A 184 -1.21 3.84 6.57
CA GLY A 184 -1.65 4.87 7.50
C GLY A 184 -0.96 6.21 7.28
N LYS A 185 0.33 6.20 6.92
CA LYS A 185 1.08 7.41 6.56
C LYS A 185 0.63 7.97 5.23
N LEU A 186 0.41 7.11 4.24
CA LEU A 186 -0.14 7.50 2.95
C LEU A 186 -1.50 8.20 3.10
N LEU A 187 -2.42 7.62 3.89
CA LEU A 187 -3.71 8.22 4.19
C LEU A 187 -3.61 9.59 4.86
N LYS A 188 -2.59 9.82 5.69
CA LYS A 188 -2.34 11.14 6.28
C LYS A 188 -1.88 12.13 5.21
N LEU A 189 -0.95 11.72 4.34
CA LEU A 189 -0.49 12.56 3.22
C LEU A 189 -1.63 12.90 2.23
N PHE A 190 -2.58 11.98 2.01
CA PHE A 190 -3.78 12.28 1.22
C PHE A 190 -4.63 13.41 1.81
N LYS A 191 -4.74 13.48 3.14
CA LYS A 191 -5.48 14.57 3.79
C LYS A 191 -4.75 15.90 3.67
N ASP A 192 -3.42 15.87 3.74
CA ASP A 192 -2.58 17.06 3.85
C ASP A 192 -2.17 17.63 2.46
N ASN A 193 -2.09 16.80 1.40
CA ASN A 193 -1.58 17.20 0.08
C ASN A 193 -2.30 16.49 -1.09
N GLN A 194 -3.55 16.87 -1.32
CA GLN A 194 -4.53 16.14 -2.15
C GLN A 194 -4.22 16.05 -3.66
N ASN A 195 -3.32 16.80 -4.27
CA ASN A 195 -3.13 16.69 -5.73
C ASN A 195 -1.93 15.82 -6.11
N ASP A 196 -0.73 16.12 -5.57
CA ASP A 196 0.49 15.35 -5.87
C ASP A 196 0.40 13.88 -5.43
N MET A 197 -0.33 13.59 -4.35
CA MET A 197 -0.47 12.22 -3.85
C MET A 197 -1.36 11.35 -4.73
N PHE A 198 -2.26 11.93 -5.52
CA PHE A 198 -3.13 11.15 -6.39
C PHE A 198 -2.35 10.59 -7.57
N GLU A 199 -1.59 11.44 -8.27
CA GLU A 199 -0.66 11.02 -9.33
C GLU A 199 0.27 9.90 -8.84
N LYS A 200 0.94 10.10 -7.69
CA LYS A 200 1.86 9.10 -7.12
C LYS A 200 1.16 7.79 -6.71
N CYS A 201 -0.13 7.82 -6.36
CA CYS A 201 -0.91 6.65 -5.94
C CYS A 201 -1.73 5.99 -7.06
N ARG A 202 -1.71 6.53 -8.27
CA ARG A 202 -2.55 6.04 -9.38
C ARG A 202 -2.35 4.55 -9.65
N THR A 203 -1.10 4.12 -9.69
CA THR A 203 -0.75 2.70 -9.88
C THR A 203 -1.29 1.80 -8.76
N MET A 204 -1.33 2.27 -7.51
CA MET A 204 -1.93 1.53 -6.39
C MET A 204 -3.45 1.47 -6.49
N TYR A 205 -4.10 2.54 -6.97
CA TYR A 205 -5.53 2.57 -7.22
C TYR A 205 -5.94 1.64 -8.36
N ASP A 206 -5.23 1.72 -9.50
CA ASP A 206 -5.46 0.87 -10.68
C ASP A 206 -5.29 -0.62 -10.35
N GLN A 207 -4.52 -0.91 -9.29
CA GLN A 207 -4.38 -2.25 -8.77
C GLN A 207 -5.63 -2.78 -8.02
N GLU A 208 -6.60 -1.96 -7.62
CA GLU A 208 -7.83 -2.26 -6.87
C GLU A 208 -7.68 -2.94 -5.49
N LYS A 209 -6.69 -3.82 -5.33
CA LYS A 209 -6.31 -4.55 -4.13
C LYS A 209 -4.79 -4.78 -4.09
N PRO A 210 -4.20 -4.85 -2.89
CA PRO A 210 -2.80 -5.25 -2.71
C PRO A 210 -2.50 -6.59 -3.38
N VAL A 211 -1.33 -6.71 -4.00
CA VAL A 211 -0.89 -7.91 -4.73
C VAL A 211 -1.04 -9.19 -3.90
N PHE A 212 -0.62 -9.14 -2.63
CA PHE A 212 -0.72 -10.29 -1.73
C PHE A 212 -2.17 -10.66 -1.34
N LEU A 213 -3.10 -9.69 -1.39
CA LEU A 213 -4.54 -9.94 -1.15
C LEU A 213 -5.26 -10.44 -2.39
N ARG A 214 -4.74 -10.19 -3.59
CA ARG A 214 -5.27 -10.80 -4.82
C ARG A 214 -5.00 -12.31 -4.87
N ARG A 215 -3.88 -12.73 -4.28
CA ARG A 215 -3.46 -14.14 -4.18
C ARG A 215 -4.06 -14.87 -2.98
N TYR A 216 -5.01 -14.27 -2.27
CA TYR A 216 -5.57 -14.87 -1.06
C TYR A 216 -6.49 -16.04 -1.42
N VAL A 217 -5.86 -17.20 -1.60
CA VAL A 217 -6.51 -18.50 -1.76
C VAL A 217 -6.59 -19.12 -0.36
N ASN A 218 -7.83 -19.41 0.06
CA ASN A 218 -8.23 -20.23 1.20
C ASN A 218 -7.42 -20.10 2.53
N PHE A 219 -8.04 -19.49 3.55
CA PHE A 219 -7.47 -19.33 4.90
C PHE A 219 -6.95 -20.64 5.52
N MET A 220 -7.61 -21.78 5.24
CA MET A 220 -7.18 -23.09 5.75
C MET A 220 -5.88 -23.58 5.11
N GLN A 221 -5.61 -23.23 3.84
CA GLN A 221 -4.32 -23.52 3.22
C GLN A 221 -3.21 -22.72 3.89
N LEU A 222 -3.41 -21.43 4.13
CA LEU A 222 -2.41 -20.57 4.78
C LEU A 222 -2.09 -21.03 6.21
N LYS A 223 -3.10 -21.44 7.00
CA LYS A 223 -2.89 -22.01 8.35
C LYS A 223 -1.96 -23.23 8.30
N ASN A 224 -2.24 -24.17 7.41
CA ASN A 224 -1.47 -25.41 7.28
C ASN A 224 -0.07 -25.16 6.71
N SER A 225 0.05 -24.28 5.73
CA SER A 225 1.31 -24.01 5.05
C SER A 225 2.32 -23.22 5.89
N PHE A 226 1.86 -22.29 6.73
CA PHE A 226 2.73 -21.55 7.65
C PHE A 226 2.95 -22.23 9.00
N GLN A 227 2.25 -23.35 9.28
CA GLN A 227 2.26 -24.03 10.58
C GLN A 227 1.99 -23.05 11.74
N MET A 228 1.02 -22.15 11.55
CA MET A 228 0.64 -21.15 12.56
C MET A 228 -0.13 -21.80 13.71
N ASP A 229 0.14 -21.37 14.94
CA ASP A 229 -0.74 -21.67 16.07
C ASP A 229 -2.07 -20.89 15.98
N ASP A 230 -3.04 -21.23 16.83
CA ASP A 230 -4.37 -20.60 16.78
C ASP A 230 -4.34 -19.10 17.10
N MET A 231 -3.38 -18.64 17.94
CA MET A 231 -3.24 -17.24 18.30
C MET A 231 -2.65 -16.43 17.14
N GLN A 232 -1.63 -16.96 16.47
CA GLN A 232 -1.05 -16.41 15.24
C GLN A 232 -2.08 -16.37 14.12
N CYS A 233 -2.96 -17.37 14.02
CA CYS A 233 -4.06 -17.37 13.06
C CYS A 233 -5.03 -16.21 13.31
N VAL A 234 -5.40 -15.95 14.57
CA VAL A 234 -6.26 -14.83 14.95
C VAL A 234 -5.57 -13.50 14.64
N ASP A 235 -4.30 -13.35 14.96
CA ASP A 235 -3.52 -12.15 14.68
C ASP A 235 -3.38 -11.89 13.18
N PHE A 236 -3.17 -12.93 12.38
CA PHE A 236 -3.09 -12.82 10.93
C PHE A 236 -4.41 -12.34 10.34
N LYS A 237 -5.56 -12.94 10.73
CA LYS A 237 -6.89 -12.45 10.33
C LYS A 237 -7.08 -10.99 10.73
N ARG A 238 -6.66 -10.61 11.93
CA ARG A 238 -6.77 -9.24 12.45
C ARG A 238 -5.94 -8.26 11.62
N TRP A 239 -4.72 -8.61 11.23
CA TRP A 239 -3.87 -7.79 10.36
C TRP A 239 -4.48 -7.61 8.97
N ILE A 240 -4.95 -8.69 8.35
CA ILE A 240 -5.61 -8.63 7.04
C ILE A 240 -6.84 -7.72 7.09
N SER A 241 -7.66 -7.86 8.15
CA SER A 241 -8.86 -7.04 8.35
C SER A 241 -8.52 -5.55 8.53
N LYS A 242 -7.48 -5.25 9.31
CA LYS A 242 -6.95 -3.88 9.50
C LYS A 242 -6.44 -3.26 8.20
N ILE A 243 -5.72 -4.03 7.38
CA ILE A 243 -5.19 -3.58 6.09
C ILE A 243 -6.34 -3.34 5.11
N LEU A 244 -7.30 -4.27 5.00
CA LEU A 244 -8.48 -4.12 4.16
C LEU A 244 -9.30 -2.88 4.53
N PHE A 245 -9.46 -2.61 5.82
CA PHE A 245 -10.14 -1.41 6.30
C PHE A 245 -9.44 -0.12 5.85
N ARG A 246 -8.11 -0.02 6.04
CA ARG A 246 -7.36 1.16 5.57
C ARG A 246 -7.31 1.27 4.05
N TRP A 247 -7.27 0.14 3.35
CA TRP A 247 -7.34 0.12 1.88
C TRP A 247 -8.68 0.65 1.39
N LYS A 248 -9.79 0.27 2.02
CA LYS A 248 -11.12 0.83 1.71
C LYS A 248 -11.16 2.35 1.93
N ILE A 249 -10.53 2.85 2.98
CA ILE A 249 -10.40 4.29 3.23
C ILE A 249 -9.56 4.96 2.13
N PHE A 250 -8.44 4.35 1.73
CA PHE A 250 -7.58 4.84 0.64
C PHE A 250 -8.36 4.95 -0.67
N MET A 251 -9.09 3.89 -1.05
CA MET A 251 -9.96 3.90 -2.22
C MET A 251 -11.01 5.02 -2.10
N GLY A 252 -11.63 5.19 -0.93
CA GLY A 252 -12.60 6.26 -0.70
C GLY A 252 -12.00 7.69 -0.82
N PHE A 253 -10.77 7.90 -0.35
CA PHE A 253 -10.06 9.17 -0.59
C PHE A 253 -9.76 9.38 -2.07
N TYR A 254 -9.27 8.34 -2.75
CA TYR A 254 -8.97 8.41 -4.18
C TYR A 254 -10.23 8.67 -5.02
N GLU A 255 -11.35 8.10 -4.62
CA GLU A 255 -12.65 8.23 -5.28
C GLU A 255 -13.36 9.57 -5.00
N SER A 256 -13.00 10.29 -3.94
CA SER A 256 -13.70 11.53 -3.52
C SER A 256 -13.07 12.82 -4.00
N ASN A 257 -11.89 12.78 -4.64
CA ASN A 257 -11.23 13.98 -5.15
C ASN A 257 -11.77 14.39 -6.52
N LYS A 258 -12.33 15.61 -6.57
CA LYS A 258 -12.90 16.24 -7.77
C LYS A 258 -11.84 16.85 -8.70
N ASN A 259 -10.60 17.01 -8.24
CA ASN A 259 -9.47 17.59 -8.98
C ASN A 259 -8.65 16.56 -9.77
N LEU A 260 -9.17 15.34 -9.98
CA LEU A 260 -8.65 14.47 -11.04
C LEU A 260 -8.94 15.15 -12.38
N THR A 261 -8.07 16.09 -12.77
CA THR A 261 -7.92 16.61 -14.13
C THR A 261 -7.48 15.44 -15.00
N SER A 262 -8.44 14.62 -15.37
CA SER A 262 -8.30 13.61 -16.40
C SER A 262 -9.67 13.49 -17.01
N GLN A 263 -9.74 13.56 -18.34
CA GLN A 263 -10.93 13.26 -19.13
C GLN A 263 -11.62 11.96 -18.65
N PRO A 264 -12.92 11.77 -18.95
CA PRO A 264 -13.57 10.49 -18.72
C PRO A 264 -12.68 9.34 -19.18
N ASN A 265 -12.31 8.44 -18.28
CA ASN A 265 -11.50 7.28 -18.60
C ASN A 265 -12.41 6.27 -19.31
N LEU A 266 -12.47 6.40 -20.63
CA LEU A 266 -13.29 5.59 -21.48
C LEU A 266 -12.80 4.13 -21.60
N ASN A 267 -11.70 3.72 -20.94
CA ASN A 267 -11.18 2.35 -21.07
C ASN A 267 -12.21 1.30 -20.67
N ASN A 268 -12.92 1.49 -19.55
CA ASN A 268 -13.98 0.57 -19.12
C ASN A 268 -15.17 0.58 -20.09
N TYR A 269 -15.51 1.74 -20.64
CA TYR A 269 -16.56 1.87 -21.66
C TYR A 269 -16.15 1.16 -22.96
N ASN A 270 -14.96 1.42 -23.48
CA ASN A 270 -14.39 0.82 -24.69
C ASN A 270 -14.28 -0.70 -24.53
N GLN A 271 -13.83 -1.17 -23.37
CA GLN A 271 -13.79 -2.59 -23.04
C GLN A 271 -15.19 -3.20 -23.01
N MET A 272 -16.18 -2.51 -22.44
CA MET A 272 -17.57 -2.99 -22.45
C MET A 272 -18.11 -3.13 -23.88
N VAL A 273 -17.86 -2.14 -24.75
CA VAL A 273 -18.27 -2.18 -26.17
C VAL A 273 -17.56 -3.30 -26.92
N SER A 274 -16.26 -3.50 -26.68
CA SER A 274 -15.49 -4.62 -27.27
C SER A 274 -16.05 -5.97 -26.84
N LEU A 275 -16.29 -6.15 -25.53
CA LEU A 275 -16.84 -7.39 -24.96
C LEU A 275 -18.26 -7.67 -25.50
N ASP A 276 -19.10 -6.65 -25.65
CA ASP A 276 -20.44 -6.79 -26.22
C ASP A 276 -20.41 -7.25 -27.68
N ASN A 277 -19.53 -6.69 -28.50
CA ASN A 277 -19.35 -7.14 -29.88
C ASN A 277 -18.86 -8.59 -29.93
N GLU A 278 -17.86 -8.97 -29.13
CA GLU A 278 -17.38 -10.35 -29.07
C GLU A 278 -18.46 -11.33 -28.56
N LEU A 279 -19.25 -10.91 -27.57
CA LEU A 279 -20.38 -11.70 -27.07
C LEU A 279 -21.45 -11.88 -28.15
N ARG A 280 -21.81 -10.82 -28.87
CA ARG A 280 -22.77 -10.88 -29.98
C ARG A 280 -22.29 -11.84 -31.07
N ASP A 281 -21.03 -11.74 -31.45
CA ASP A 281 -20.46 -12.56 -32.52
C ASP A 281 -20.39 -14.04 -32.10
N THR A 282 -19.98 -14.30 -30.85
CA THR A 282 -19.96 -15.67 -30.28
C THR A 282 -21.37 -16.24 -30.12
N MET A 283 -22.36 -15.42 -29.75
CA MET A 283 -23.75 -15.86 -29.62
C MET A 283 -24.43 -16.07 -30.98
N SER A 284 -23.97 -15.38 -32.03
CA SER A 284 -24.49 -15.55 -33.40
C SER A 284 -23.93 -16.78 -34.10
N ASN A 285 -22.77 -17.29 -33.65
CA ASN A 285 -22.17 -18.53 -34.14
C ASN A 285 -21.58 -19.36 -32.96
N PRO A 286 -22.45 -19.97 -32.13
CA PRO A 286 -22.01 -20.74 -30.98
C PRO A 286 -21.39 -22.07 -31.43
N ILE A 287 -20.15 -22.31 -31.02
CA ILE A 287 -19.45 -23.60 -31.21
C ILE A 287 -18.87 -24.09 -29.87
N PRO A 288 -18.79 -25.40 -29.63
CA PRO A 288 -18.43 -25.97 -28.33
C PRO A 288 -17.10 -25.44 -27.76
N GLU A 289 -16.09 -25.30 -28.61
CA GLU A 289 -14.73 -24.88 -28.22
C GLU A 289 -14.69 -23.45 -27.68
N LYS A 290 -15.67 -22.62 -28.05
CA LYS A 290 -15.78 -21.23 -27.60
C LYS A 290 -16.55 -21.09 -26.30
N PHE A 291 -17.14 -22.14 -25.73
CA PHE A 291 -18.00 -22.02 -24.55
C PHE A 291 -17.25 -21.40 -23.36
N LYS A 292 -16.03 -21.84 -23.06
CA LYS A 292 -15.22 -21.26 -21.97
C LYS A 292 -14.91 -19.78 -22.22
N LYS A 293 -14.51 -19.44 -23.45
CA LYS A 293 -14.29 -18.04 -23.85
C LYS A 293 -15.58 -17.23 -23.67
N PHE A 294 -16.74 -17.77 -24.07
CA PHE A 294 -18.03 -17.13 -23.94
C PHE A 294 -18.40 -16.86 -22.47
N THR A 295 -18.15 -17.81 -21.56
CA THR A 295 -18.37 -17.59 -20.13
C THR A 295 -17.44 -16.53 -19.54
N ASP A 296 -16.16 -16.52 -19.95
CA ASP A 296 -15.18 -15.52 -19.51
C ASP A 296 -15.54 -14.12 -20.00
N LEU A 297 -16.06 -14.01 -21.24
CA LEU A 297 -16.58 -12.77 -21.81
C LEU A 297 -17.81 -12.26 -21.03
N LEU A 298 -18.74 -13.15 -20.66
CA LEU A 298 -19.92 -12.78 -19.86
C LEU A 298 -19.53 -12.27 -18.47
N ASP A 299 -18.57 -12.92 -17.81
CA ASP A 299 -18.07 -12.49 -16.51
C ASP A 299 -17.33 -11.14 -16.59
N SER A 300 -16.49 -10.99 -17.61
CA SER A 300 -15.77 -9.72 -17.87
C SER A 300 -16.74 -8.58 -18.17
N PHE A 301 -17.78 -8.83 -18.96
CA PHE A 301 -18.82 -7.85 -19.26
C PHE A 301 -19.59 -7.47 -17.99
N PHE A 302 -19.99 -8.45 -17.19
CA PHE A 302 -20.69 -8.23 -15.93
C PHE A 302 -19.87 -7.41 -14.92
N GLN A 303 -18.57 -7.67 -14.84
CA GLN A 303 -17.64 -6.93 -14.00
C GLN A 303 -17.48 -5.49 -14.50
N THR A 304 -17.23 -5.30 -15.80
CA THR A 304 -17.05 -3.99 -16.44
C THR A 304 -18.29 -3.11 -16.27
N LEU A 305 -19.49 -3.69 -16.46
CA LEU A 305 -20.77 -3.01 -16.18
C LEU A 305 -20.89 -2.61 -14.69
N GLY A 306 -20.39 -3.46 -13.78
CA GLY A 306 -20.31 -3.14 -12.37
C GLY A 306 -19.37 -1.98 -12.06
N LEU A 307 -18.26 -1.84 -12.79
CA LEU A 307 -17.32 -0.72 -12.67
C LEU A 307 -17.97 0.60 -13.10
N ILE A 308 -18.66 0.61 -14.24
CA ILE A 308 -19.38 1.78 -14.77
C ILE A 308 -20.48 2.25 -13.80
N LEU A 309 -21.14 1.30 -13.13
CA LEU A 309 -22.22 1.60 -12.18
C LEU A 309 -21.75 2.09 -10.80
N ARG A 310 -20.45 2.04 -10.47
CA ARG A 310 -19.95 2.47 -9.15
C ARG A 310 -20.32 3.93 -8.89
N ASN A 311 -20.93 4.20 -7.74
CA ASN A 311 -21.40 5.54 -7.35
C ASN A 311 -20.26 6.56 -7.10
N ASN A 312 -19.01 6.10 -7.03
CA ASN A 312 -17.88 6.90 -6.56
C ASN A 312 -16.88 7.24 -7.68
N TYR A 313 -17.34 7.36 -8.92
CA TYR A 313 -16.51 7.77 -10.05
C TYR A 313 -16.90 9.20 -10.50
N PRO A 314 -15.97 10.18 -10.50
CA PRO A 314 -16.30 11.58 -10.78
C PRO A 314 -16.95 11.85 -12.15
N PHE A 315 -16.55 11.12 -13.20
CA PHE A 315 -17.12 11.22 -14.56
C PHE A 315 -18.14 10.12 -14.85
N ARG A 316 -18.74 9.52 -13.81
CA ARG A 316 -19.73 8.45 -13.95
C ARG A 316 -20.89 8.86 -14.81
N GLU A 317 -21.35 10.09 -14.64
CA GLU A 317 -22.48 10.62 -15.42
C GLU A 317 -22.11 10.72 -16.90
N ASP A 318 -20.92 11.22 -17.22
CA ASP A 318 -20.43 11.28 -18.61
C ASP A 318 -20.32 9.89 -19.24
N ILE A 319 -19.79 8.91 -18.51
CA ILE A 319 -19.69 7.53 -19.00
C ILE A 319 -21.08 6.90 -19.16
N ILE A 320 -21.99 7.09 -18.21
CA ILE A 320 -23.37 6.58 -18.31
C ILE A 320 -24.08 7.20 -19.52
N ASN A 321 -23.88 8.50 -19.77
CA ASN A 321 -24.41 9.18 -20.94
C ASN A 321 -23.81 8.64 -22.25
N HIS A 322 -22.49 8.37 -22.29
CA HIS A 322 -21.86 7.72 -23.43
C HIS A 322 -22.41 6.31 -23.68
N VAL A 323 -22.62 5.52 -22.63
CA VAL A 323 -23.28 4.21 -22.74
C VAL A 323 -24.70 4.36 -23.26
N ALA A 324 -25.51 5.25 -22.66
CA ALA A 324 -26.88 5.49 -23.08
C ALA A 324 -26.97 5.90 -24.55
N ALA A 325 -26.08 6.79 -25.00
CA ALA A 325 -25.98 7.24 -26.39
C ALA A 325 -25.59 6.08 -27.34
N THR A 326 -24.53 5.35 -27.01
CA THR A 326 -24.04 4.20 -27.81
C THR A 326 -25.10 3.12 -27.99
N TYR A 327 -25.86 2.86 -26.93
CA TYR A 327 -26.88 1.84 -26.93
C TYR A 327 -28.28 2.34 -27.28
N MET A 328 -28.43 3.63 -27.60
CA MET A 328 -29.73 4.29 -27.87
C MET A 328 -30.77 4.00 -26.77
N ASN A 329 -30.35 3.98 -25.50
CA ASN A 329 -31.16 3.56 -24.34
C ASN A 329 -31.73 2.12 -24.39
N GLY A 330 -31.24 1.30 -25.33
CA GLY A 330 -31.60 -0.10 -25.48
C GLY A 330 -30.72 -1.06 -24.67
N PRO A 331 -30.99 -2.38 -24.74
CA PRO A 331 -30.10 -3.38 -24.17
C PRO A 331 -28.77 -3.49 -24.96
N PRO A 332 -27.74 -4.13 -24.38
CA PRO A 332 -26.49 -4.48 -25.07
C PRO A 332 -26.76 -5.23 -26.38
N LEU A 333 -25.87 -5.13 -27.37
CA LEU A 333 -26.09 -5.71 -28.68
C LEU A 333 -26.33 -7.22 -28.60
N PHE A 334 -25.59 -7.93 -27.74
CA PHE A 334 -25.78 -9.38 -27.54
C PHE A 334 -27.14 -9.73 -26.90
N LEU A 335 -27.84 -8.76 -26.28
CA LEU A 335 -29.16 -8.94 -25.67
C LEU A 335 -30.32 -8.36 -26.50
N ARG A 336 -30.05 -7.67 -27.61
CA ARG A 336 -31.10 -7.04 -28.45
C ARG A 336 -31.95 -8.04 -29.22
N LYS A 337 -31.39 -9.20 -29.58
CA LYS A 337 -32.14 -10.30 -30.20
C LYS A 337 -32.62 -11.26 -29.13
N TYR A 338 -33.78 -11.90 -29.38
CA TYR A 338 -34.27 -12.96 -28.52
C TYR A 338 -33.21 -14.07 -28.41
N ILE A 339 -32.84 -14.42 -27.17
CA ILE A 339 -31.86 -15.47 -26.90
C ILE A 339 -32.56 -16.82 -26.96
N ASN A 340 -32.27 -17.59 -28.00
CA ASN A 340 -32.71 -18.97 -28.09
C ASN A 340 -31.82 -19.86 -27.19
N PHE A 341 -32.19 -19.96 -25.91
CA PHE A 341 -31.46 -20.76 -24.93
C PHE A 341 -31.38 -22.25 -25.31
N LYS A 342 -32.39 -22.79 -25.99
CA LYS A 342 -32.36 -24.17 -26.48
C LYS A 342 -31.24 -24.35 -27.51
N HIS A 343 -31.17 -23.46 -28.49
CA HIS A 343 -30.08 -23.44 -29.48
C HIS A 343 -28.70 -23.28 -28.82
N LEU A 344 -28.55 -22.38 -27.84
CA LEU A 344 -27.26 -22.23 -27.14
C LEU A 344 -26.87 -23.49 -26.35
N LYS A 345 -27.83 -24.18 -25.73
CA LYS A 345 -27.58 -25.45 -25.04
C LYS A 345 -27.07 -26.51 -26.01
N ASP A 346 -27.76 -26.64 -27.14
CA ASP A 346 -27.47 -27.67 -28.13
C ASP A 346 -26.14 -27.38 -28.85
N SER A 347 -25.89 -26.13 -29.23
CA SER A 347 -24.67 -25.72 -29.94
C SER A 347 -23.40 -25.70 -29.09
N PHE A 348 -23.49 -25.35 -27.80
CA PHE A 348 -22.35 -25.45 -26.88
C PHE A 348 -22.22 -26.83 -26.22
N ILE A 349 -23.15 -27.75 -26.48
CA ILE A 349 -23.18 -29.11 -25.92
C ILE A 349 -23.14 -29.07 -24.38
N LEU A 350 -24.08 -28.34 -23.80
CA LEU A 350 -24.11 -28.09 -22.36
C LEU A 350 -24.90 -29.15 -21.61
N ASN A 351 -24.33 -29.65 -20.51
CA ASN A 351 -25.08 -30.37 -19.50
C ASN A 351 -26.05 -29.42 -18.74
N GLU A 352 -27.00 -29.98 -17.99
CA GLU A 352 -28.02 -29.18 -17.30
C GLU A 352 -27.43 -28.16 -16.32
N GLU A 353 -26.35 -28.52 -15.62
CA GLU A 353 -25.69 -27.64 -14.67
C GLU A 353 -25.07 -26.42 -15.37
N SER A 354 -24.28 -26.66 -16.42
CA SER A 354 -23.63 -25.61 -17.21
C SER A 354 -24.66 -24.73 -17.91
N PHE A 355 -25.76 -25.33 -18.39
CA PHE A 355 -26.88 -24.62 -18.98
C PHE A 355 -27.59 -23.71 -17.96
N TYR A 356 -27.82 -24.21 -16.74
CA TYR A 356 -28.38 -23.41 -15.65
C TYR A 356 -27.47 -22.22 -15.28
N GLN A 357 -26.16 -22.45 -15.15
CA GLN A 357 -25.19 -21.39 -14.83
C GLN A 357 -25.15 -20.32 -15.94
N LEU A 358 -25.21 -20.73 -17.21
CA LEU A 358 -25.26 -19.81 -18.34
C LEU A 358 -26.49 -18.91 -18.26
N ARG A 359 -27.69 -19.49 -18.06
CA ARG A 359 -28.94 -18.74 -17.91
C ARG A 359 -28.85 -17.74 -16.75
N LYS A 360 -28.30 -18.16 -15.62
CA LYS A 360 -28.11 -17.31 -14.44
C LYS A 360 -27.17 -16.13 -14.71
N LYS A 361 -26.04 -16.35 -15.41
CA LYS A 361 -25.10 -15.27 -15.79
C LYS A 361 -25.77 -14.24 -16.70
N ILE A 362 -26.45 -14.68 -17.75
CA ILE A 362 -27.16 -13.78 -18.68
C ILE A 362 -28.26 -12.99 -17.95
N PHE A 363 -29.03 -13.64 -17.07
CA PHE A 363 -30.05 -12.99 -16.26
C PHE A 363 -29.46 -11.92 -15.32
N ASN A 364 -28.34 -12.21 -14.66
CA ASN A 364 -27.65 -11.25 -13.81
C ASN A 364 -27.16 -10.01 -14.57
N ILE A 365 -26.66 -10.20 -15.80
CA ILE A 365 -26.27 -9.09 -16.67
C ILE A 365 -27.49 -8.25 -17.02
N LYS A 366 -28.60 -8.88 -17.42
CA LYS A 366 -29.86 -8.17 -17.73
C LYS A 366 -30.32 -7.30 -16.56
N ASN A 367 -30.39 -7.87 -15.35
CA ASN A 367 -30.80 -7.12 -14.15
C ASN A 367 -29.87 -5.95 -13.83
N ARG A 368 -28.56 -6.13 -14.03
CA ARG A 368 -27.58 -5.07 -13.79
C ARG A 368 -27.66 -3.97 -14.85
N TRP A 369 -27.95 -4.33 -16.10
CA TRP A 369 -28.17 -3.37 -17.18
C TRP A 369 -29.44 -2.53 -16.95
N GLU A 370 -30.53 -3.14 -16.50
CA GLU A 370 -31.76 -2.42 -16.16
C GLU A 370 -31.52 -1.35 -15.08
N ARG A 371 -30.66 -1.62 -14.10
CA ARG A 371 -30.24 -0.61 -13.10
C ARG A 371 -29.51 0.57 -13.74
N LEU A 372 -28.65 0.33 -14.73
CA LEU A 372 -27.97 1.39 -15.47
C LEU A 372 -28.98 2.27 -16.22
N ASN A 373 -29.96 1.64 -16.88
CA ASN A 373 -31.02 2.37 -17.58
C ASN A 373 -31.91 3.21 -16.64
N ILE A 374 -32.19 2.72 -15.42
CA ILE A 374 -32.95 3.50 -14.41
C ILE A 374 -32.16 4.75 -14.00
N VAL A 375 -30.84 4.61 -13.76
CA VAL A 375 -29.97 5.73 -13.41
C VAL A 375 -29.94 6.76 -14.54
N ALA A 376 -29.73 6.33 -15.79
CA ALA A 376 -29.69 7.21 -16.96
C ALA A 376 -31.02 7.97 -17.18
N LYS A 377 -32.17 7.30 -17.05
CA LYS A 377 -33.50 7.93 -17.19
C LYS A 377 -33.78 8.96 -16.11
N SER A 378 -33.39 8.67 -14.86
CA SER A 378 -33.58 9.62 -13.74
C SER A 378 -32.76 10.90 -13.92
N GLN A 379 -31.66 10.84 -14.67
CA GLN A 379 -30.80 11.98 -14.96
C GLN A 379 -31.32 12.83 -16.13
N ALA A 380 -31.80 12.22 -17.21
CA ALA A 380 -32.45 12.94 -18.30
C ALA A 380 -33.62 13.80 -17.77
N LEU A 381 -34.41 13.25 -16.83
CA LEU A 381 -35.51 13.96 -16.19
C LEU A 381 -35.03 15.15 -15.34
N ARG A 382 -33.87 15.05 -14.68
CA ARG A 382 -33.29 16.16 -13.90
C ARG A 382 -32.73 17.26 -14.78
N ALA A 383 -32.05 16.91 -15.86
CA ALA A 383 -31.52 17.89 -16.82
C ALA A 383 -32.64 18.73 -17.46
N ASP A 384 -33.76 18.11 -17.83
CA ASP A 384 -34.94 18.80 -18.36
C ASP A 384 -35.58 19.77 -17.34
N ILE A 385 -35.58 19.44 -16.05
CA ILE A 385 -36.12 20.30 -15.00
C ILE A 385 -35.19 21.51 -14.78
N THR A 386 -33.86 21.31 -14.78
CA THR A 386 -32.89 22.40 -14.63
C THR A 386 -32.95 23.38 -15.81
N LEU A 387 -33.01 22.87 -17.04
CA LEU A 387 -33.15 23.69 -18.25
C LEU A 387 -34.46 24.49 -18.25
N LYS A 388 -35.59 23.89 -17.84
CA LYS A 388 -36.87 24.60 -17.72
C LYS A 388 -36.84 25.71 -16.67
N ASN A 389 -36.14 25.49 -15.56
CA ASN A 389 -35.98 26.50 -14.51
C ASN A 389 -35.08 27.66 -14.96
N GLU A 390 -34.00 27.39 -15.70
CA GLU A 390 -33.14 28.43 -16.28
C GLU A 390 -33.86 29.27 -17.34
N THR A 391 -34.72 28.66 -18.17
CA THR A 391 -35.58 29.42 -19.11
C THR A 391 -36.65 30.25 -18.42
N ASN A 392 -37.20 29.80 -17.29
CA ASN A 392 -38.18 30.57 -16.52
C ASN A 392 -37.52 31.75 -15.77
N GLU A 393 -36.29 31.59 -15.28
CA GLU A 393 -35.54 32.68 -14.66
C GLU A 393 -35.07 33.75 -15.65
N THR A 394 -34.74 33.37 -16.89
CA THR A 394 -34.44 34.35 -17.95
C THR A 394 -35.69 35.08 -18.43
N THR A 395 -36.84 34.41 -18.50
CA THR A 395 -38.10 35.07 -18.89
C THR A 395 -38.61 36.06 -17.82
N ASN A 396 -38.42 35.76 -16.53
CA ASN A 396 -38.79 36.67 -15.43
C ASN A 396 -37.80 37.80 -15.16
N ARG A 397 -36.63 37.82 -15.80
CA ARG A 397 -35.65 38.92 -15.72
C ARG A 397 -35.75 39.92 -16.88
N THR A 398 -36.65 39.66 -17.84
CA THR A 398 -36.83 40.51 -19.04
C THR A 398 -38.20 41.18 -19.11
N LEU A 399 -38.86 41.42 -17.96
CA LEU A 399 -40.07 42.22 -17.85
C LEU A 399 -39.87 43.42 -16.93
#